data_AF-A0A257A378-F1
#
_entry.id   AF-A0A257A378-F1
#
_cell.length_a   1.000
_cell.length_b   1.000
_cell.length_c   1.000
_cell.angle_alpha   90.00
_cell.angle_beta   90.00
_cell.angle_gamma   90.00
#
_symmetry.space_group_name_H-M   'P 1'
#
loop_
_entity.id
_entity.type
_entity.pdbx_description
1 polymer ?
#
loop_
_entity_poly.entity_id
_entity_poly.type
_entity_poly.pdbx_seq_one_letter_code
_entity_poly.pdbx_strand_id
1 'polypeptide(L)' 'MSMKTYIKIMFNSEGASPSEIMERLQSLGFKPITGAYDMVYEWDNGASVKDAIWFADKIHETLKGFKVIFEVETISE' A
#
# COMPACT_ATOMS: atom_id res chain seq x y z
N MET A 1 1.55 -11.94 17.47
CA MET A 1 1.40 -10.53 17.05
C MET A 1 1.39 -10.55 15.55
N SER A 2 0.27 -10.21 14.94
CA SER A 2 0.17 -10.08 13.48
C SER A 2 0.45 -8.63 13.13
N MET A 3 1.41 -8.37 12.25
CA MET A 3 1.64 -7.01 11.76
C MET A 3 0.93 -6.83 10.43
N LYS A 4 0.38 -5.64 10.22
CA LYS A 4 -0.30 -5.26 8.99
C LYS A 4 0.19 -3.90 8.52
N THR A 5 0.33 -3.77 7.21
CA THR A 5 0.53 -2.48 6.56
C THR A 5 -0.76 -2.06 5.88
N TYR A 6 -1.29 -0.92 6.27
CA TYR A 6 -2.44 -0.28 5.65
C TYR A 6 -1.97 0.80 4.68
N ILE A 7 -2.69 0.96 3.57
CA ILE A 7 -2.41 2.00 2.59
C ILE A 7 -3.67 2.79 2.24
N LYS A 8 -3.51 4.10 2.18
CA LYS A 8 -4.52 5.05 1.69
C LYS A 8 -3.97 5.79 0.49
N ILE A 9 -4.76 5.89 -0.57
CA ILE A 9 -4.40 6.52 -1.84
C ILE A 9 -5.26 7.75 -2.08
N MET A 10 -4.60 8.86 -2.41
CA MET A 10 -5.24 10.03 -3.00
C MET A 10 -5.00 10.01 -4.51
N PHE A 11 -6.08 9.83 -5.26
CA PHE A 11 -6.05 9.79 -6.73
C PHE A 11 -6.01 11.18 -7.35
N ASN A 12 -5.53 11.22 -8.59
CA ASN A 12 -5.50 12.42 -9.41
C ASN A 12 -6.24 12.15 -10.73
N SER A 13 -7.13 13.05 -11.16
CA SER A 13 -7.90 12.89 -12.40
C SER A 13 -7.02 12.82 -13.65
N GLU A 14 -5.80 13.39 -13.58
CA GLU A 14 -4.81 13.40 -14.66
C GLU A 14 -3.75 12.28 -14.52
N GLY A 15 -3.95 11.38 -13.55
CA GLY A 15 -3.12 10.20 -13.28
C GLY A 15 -3.69 8.92 -13.89
N ALA A 16 -3.16 7.78 -13.47
CA ALA A 16 -3.74 6.48 -13.82
C ALA A 16 -5.11 6.29 -13.15
N SER A 17 -5.95 5.43 -13.73
CA SER A 17 -7.28 5.16 -13.16
C SER A 17 -7.17 4.46 -11.80
N PRO A 18 -8.13 4.67 -10.87
CA PRO A 18 -8.12 3.99 -9.58
C PRO A 18 -8.04 2.46 -9.68
N SER A 19 -8.71 1.85 -10.67
CA SER A 19 -8.65 0.40 -10.89
C SER A 19 -7.24 -0.08 -11.26
N GLU A 20 -6.52 0.65 -12.12
CA GLU A 20 -5.14 0.30 -12.47
C GLU A 20 -4.24 0.39 -11.22
N ILE A 21 -4.36 1.46 -10.42
CA ILE A 21 -3.58 1.60 -9.17
C ILE A 21 -3.82 0.42 -8.23
N MET A 22 -5.09 0.02 -8.06
CA MET A 22 -5.47 -1.11 -7.20
C MET A 22 -4.90 -2.42 -7.71
N GLU A 23 -4.91 -2.67 -9.03
CA GLU A 23 -4.32 -3.87 -9.62
C GLU A 23 -2.79 -3.94 -9.40
N ARG A 24 -2.10 -2.80 -9.53
CA ARG A 24 -0.66 -2.72 -9.26
C ARG A 24 -0.34 -3.04 -7.80
N LEU A 25 -1.09 -2.48 -6.86
CA LEU A 25 -0.89 -2.75 -5.43
C LEU A 25 -1.22 -4.19 -5.06
N GLN A 26 -2.26 -4.79 -5.67
CA GLN A 26 -2.55 -6.22 -5.50
C GLN A 26 -1.38 -7.11 -5.94
N SER A 27 -0.62 -6.71 -6.97
CA SER A 27 0.58 -7.45 -7.40
C SER A 27 1.71 -7.46 -6.35
N LEU A 28 1.68 -6.52 -5.39
CA LEU A 28 2.57 -6.50 -4.21
C LEU A 28 2.00 -7.30 -3.02
N GLY A 29 0.83 -7.91 -3.16
CA GLY A 29 0.17 -8.70 -2.13
C GLY A 29 -0.85 -7.93 -1.27
N PHE A 30 -1.13 -6.66 -1.58
CA PHE A 30 -2.22 -5.95 -0.92
C PHE A 30 -3.57 -6.58 -1.24
N LYS A 31 -4.47 -6.60 -0.26
CA LYS A 31 -5.87 -7.00 -0.40
C LYS A 31 -6.77 -5.78 -0.23
N PRO A 32 -7.75 -5.55 -1.12
CA PRO A 32 -8.68 -4.43 -0.97
C PRO A 32 -9.55 -4.62 0.27
N ILE A 33 -9.82 -3.52 0.97
CA ILE A 33 -10.71 -3.50 2.14
C ILE A 33 -11.68 -2.32 2.04
N THR A 34 -12.72 -2.34 2.87
CA THR A 34 -13.61 -1.20 3.05
C THR A 34 -13.33 -0.54 4.39
N GLY A 35 -13.22 0.78 4.43
CA GLY A 35 -13.05 1.52 5.68
C GLY A 35 -12.22 2.78 5.51
N ALA A 36 -11.39 3.08 6.51
CA ALA A 36 -10.54 4.27 6.53
C ALA A 36 -9.33 4.19 5.59
N TYR A 37 -8.96 2.99 5.15
CA TYR A 37 -7.87 2.71 4.21
C TYR A 37 -8.43 1.93 3.02
N ASP A 38 -7.71 1.96 1.91
CA ASP A 38 -8.14 1.30 0.67
C ASP A 38 -7.72 -0.17 0.64
N MET A 39 -6.55 -0.49 1.19
CA MET A 39 -6.00 -1.85 1.16
C MET A 39 -5.17 -2.19 2.40
N VAL A 40 -4.96 -3.49 2.62
CA VAL A 40 -4.11 -4.03 3.68
C VAL A 40 -3.15 -5.10 3.15
N TYR A 41 -1.93 -5.12 3.67
CA TYR A 41 -0.95 -6.18 3.50
C TYR A 41 -0.70 -6.86 4.85
N GLU A 42 -0.72 -8.18 4.87
CA GLU A 42 -0.52 -9.00 6.07
C GLU A 42 0.92 -9.55 6.08
N TRP A 43 1.66 -9.27 7.14
CA TRP A 43 3.03 -9.77 7.29
C TRP A 43 3.03 -11.15 7.94
N ASP A 44 3.55 -12.15 7.22
CA ASP A 44 3.57 -13.55 7.70
C ASP A 44 4.36 -13.74 9.01
N ASN A 45 5.50 -13.03 9.16
CA ASN A 45 6.42 -13.18 10.29
C ASN A 45 6.64 -11.85 11.05
N GLY A 46 5.69 -10.92 10.97
CA GLY A 46 5.86 -9.55 11.46
C GLY A 46 6.73 -8.69 10.54
N ALA A 47 6.98 -7.45 10.96
CA ALA A 47 7.78 -6.48 10.21
C ALA A 47 8.66 -5.65 11.15
N SER A 48 9.95 -5.55 10.87
CA SER A 48 10.77 -4.52 11.48
C SER A 48 10.50 -3.16 10.83
N VAL A 49 11.01 -2.08 11.46
CA VAL A 49 11.01 -0.74 10.85
C VAL A 49 11.70 -0.76 9.48
N LYS A 50 12.77 -1.54 9.33
CA LYS A 50 13.50 -1.66 8.06
C LYS A 50 12.66 -2.33 6.97
N ASP A 51 11.88 -3.35 7.34
CA ASP A 51 10.99 -4.04 6.40
C ASP A 51 9.85 -3.13 5.97
N ALA A 52 9.28 -2.35 6.90
CA ALA A 52 8.25 -1.36 6.59
C ALA A 52 8.76 -0.28 5.61
N ILE A 53 9.98 0.24 5.82
CA ILE A 53 10.61 1.21 4.91
C ILE A 53 10.88 0.57 3.55
N TRP A 54 11.45 -0.63 3.52
CA TRP A 54 11.69 -1.37 2.27
C TRP A 54 10.39 -1.57 1.48
N PHE A 55 9.29 -1.87 2.17
CA PHE A 55 8.00 -2.06 1.50
C PHE A 55 7.43 -0.74 1.00
N ALA A 56 7.59 0.36 1.74
CA ALA A 56 7.26 1.71 1.27
C ALA A 56 8.03 2.07 -0.01
N ASP A 57 9.32 1.68 -0.13
CA ASP A 57 10.10 1.87 -1.35
C ASP A 57 9.54 1.05 -2.53
N LYS A 58 9.09 -0.19 -2.28
CA LYS A 58 8.44 -1.03 -3.31
C LYS A 58 7.14 -0.43 -3.80
N ILE A 59 6.32 0.10 -2.89
CA ILE A 59 5.08 0.82 -3.22
C ILE A 59 5.43 2.07 -4.04
N HIS A 60 6.42 2.85 -3.60
CA HIS A 60 6.87 4.04 -4.31
C HIS A 60 7.27 3.75 -5.76
N GLU A 61 8.15 2.77 -5.99
CA GLU A 61 8.58 2.42 -7.34
C GLU A 61 7.45 1.83 -8.18
N THR A 62 6.52 1.08 -7.57
CA THR A 62 5.34 0.52 -8.25
C THR A 62 4.37 1.62 -8.70
N LEU A 63 4.25 2.70 -7.94
CA LEU A 63 3.32 3.80 -8.21
C LEU A 63 3.95 4.98 -8.97
N LYS A 64 5.24 4.90 -9.26
CA LYS A 64 6.03 5.96 -9.88
C LYS A 64 5.49 6.34 -11.25
N GLY A 65 5.24 7.63 -11.45
CA GLY A 65 4.72 8.16 -12.71
C GLY A 65 3.20 8.16 -12.83
N PHE A 66 2.45 7.51 -11.92
CA PHE A 66 0.98 7.49 -11.98
C PHE A 66 0.29 8.69 -11.32
N LYS A 67 1.06 9.65 -10.80
CA LYS A 67 0.57 10.89 -10.16
C LYS A 67 -0.39 10.66 -8.99
N VAL A 68 -0.11 9.68 -8.15
CA VAL A 68 -0.84 9.44 -6.90
C VAL A 68 -0.02 9.88 -5.70
N ILE A 69 -0.71 10.24 -4.62
CA ILE A 69 -0.12 10.42 -3.29
C ILE A 69 -0.62 9.26 -2.43
N PHE A 70 0.23 8.70 -1.59
CA PHE A 70 -0.14 7.62 -0.70
C PHE A 70 0.38 7.84 0.72
N GLU A 71 -0.33 7.25 1.67
CA GLU A 71 0.03 7.14 3.08
C GLU A 71 0.09 5.67 3.44
N VAL A 72 1.12 5.25 4.18
CA VAL A 72 1.29 3.87 4.65
C VAL A 72 1.52 3.84 6.14
N GLU A 73 0.82 2.94 6.82
CA GLU A 73 0.94 2.73 8.27
C GLU A 73 1.16 1.26 8.54
N THR A 74 2.22 0.92 9.29
CA THR A 74 2.49 -0.45 9.71
C THR A 74 2.30 -0.57 11.20
N ILE A 75 1.34 -1.39 11.62
CA ILE A 75 0.93 -1.53 13.01
C ILE A 75 1.00 -3.00 13.47
N SER A 76 1.24 -3.19 14.76
CA SER A 76 1.15 -4.49 15.42
C SER A 76 -0.26 -4.67 15.99
N GLU A 77 -0.92 -5.76 15.62
CA GLU A 77 -2.19 -6.26 16.18
C GLU A 77 -1.97 -7.49 17.06
#